data_AF-X1QJD9-F1
#
_entry.id   AF-X1QJD9-F1
#
_cell.length_a   1.000
_cell.length_b   1.000
_cell.length_c   1.000
_cell.angle_alpha   90.00
_cell.angle_beta   90.00
_cell.angle_gamma   90.00
#
_symmetry.space_group_name_H-M   'P 1'
#
loop_
_entity.id
_entity.type
_entity.pdbx_description
1 polymer ?
#
loop_
_entity_poly.entity_id
_entity_poly.type
_entity_poly.pdbx_seq_one_letter_code
_entity_poly.pdbx_strand_id
1 'polypeptide(L)'
;MLFSLGVLLFTASYSLAADTENGKPEMLFFFSKDCDECKNIKNEFLPEFLRKYQRHFTFVELDVEEPANIDSLFAMEDRVGVPEADKNYPAVYFMG
;
A
#
# COMPACT_ATOMS: atom_id res chain seq x y z
N MET A 1 36.08 -12.85 42.47
CA MET A 1 36.83 -12.57 41.23
C MET A 1 36.76 -13.80 40.34
N LEU A 2 36.26 -13.60 39.11
CA LEU A 2 36.57 -14.31 37.86
C LEU A 2 36.32 -15.83 37.76
N PHE A 3 35.26 -16.22 37.03
CA PHE A 3 35.29 -17.33 36.09
C PHE A 3 34.51 -16.97 34.82
N SER A 4 35.29 -16.86 33.72
CA SER A 4 35.05 -17.30 32.35
C SER A 4 33.69 -17.02 31.68
N LEU A 5 33.64 -16.13 30.68
CA LEU A 5 33.88 -16.40 29.25
C LEU A 5 32.90 -17.40 28.62
N GLY A 6 32.03 -16.88 27.75
CA GLY A 6 31.74 -17.59 26.50
C GLY A 6 30.28 -17.61 26.04
N VAL A 7 30.00 -16.84 24.99
CA VAL A 7 29.15 -17.17 23.82
C VAL A 7 27.69 -17.55 24.17
N LEU A 8 26.68 -16.75 23.82
CA LEU A 8 26.18 -16.66 22.44
C LEU A 8 25.36 -15.37 22.29
N LEU A 9 26.00 -14.34 21.73
CA LEU A 9 25.28 -13.29 21.01
C LEU A 9 24.72 -13.93 19.74
N PHE A 10 23.54 -14.53 19.84
CA PHE A 10 22.71 -14.82 18.68
C PHE A 10 22.16 -13.46 18.22
N THR A 11 22.96 -12.70 17.47
CA THR A 11 22.47 -11.58 16.68
C THR A 11 21.61 -12.18 15.58
N ALA A 12 20.37 -12.50 15.94
CA ALA A 12 19.35 -12.86 15.00
C ALA A 12 19.11 -11.63 14.12
N SER A 13 19.84 -11.62 13.00
CA SER A 13 19.68 -10.65 11.93
C SER A 13 18.39 -11.02 11.22
N TYR A 14 17.27 -10.75 11.87
CA TYR A 14 15.96 -10.80 11.23
C TYR A 14 15.95 -9.65 10.23
N SER A 15 16.35 -9.95 9.00
CA SER A 15 16.04 -9.10 7.87
C SER A 15 14.53 -9.03 7.81
N LEU A 16 13.96 -7.90 8.21
CA LEU A 16 12.59 -7.52 7.89
C LEU A 16 12.54 -7.24 6.39
N ALA A 17 12.66 -8.30 5.59
CA ALA A 17 12.12 -8.27 4.24
C ALA A 17 10.61 -8.18 4.44
N ALA A 18 10.04 -7.01 4.14
CA ALA A 18 8.61 -6.87 3.96
C ALA A 18 8.23 -7.77 2.78
N ASP A 19 7.90 -9.03 3.09
CA ASP A 19 7.53 -10.02 2.10
C ASP A 19 6.10 -9.69 1.68
N THR A 20 5.95 -8.98 0.56
CA THR A 20 4.67 -8.90 -0.13
C THR A 20 4.29 -10.34 -0.47
N GLU A 21 3.27 -10.90 0.19
CA GLU A 21 2.98 -12.34 0.31
C GLU A 21 2.94 -13.16 -1.00
N ASN A 22 3.03 -12.55 -2.18
CA ASN A 22 3.02 -13.24 -3.48
C ASN A 22 4.07 -12.74 -4.49
N GLY A 23 4.98 -11.84 -4.11
CA GLY A 23 5.94 -11.19 -5.01
C GLY A 23 5.30 -10.37 -6.14
N LYS A 24 3.98 -10.14 -6.08
CA LYS A 24 3.24 -9.28 -7.01
C LYS A 24 3.09 -7.90 -6.38
N PRO A 25 3.19 -6.82 -7.17
CA PRO A 25 2.89 -5.49 -6.66
C PRO A 25 1.41 -5.40 -6.24
N GLU A 26 1.14 -4.61 -5.22
CA GLU A 26 -0.19 -4.19 -4.80
C GLU A 26 -0.59 -2.94 -5.56
N MET A 27 -1.78 -2.95 -6.16
CA MET A 27 -2.43 -1.75 -6.67
C MET A 27 -3.37 -1.24 -5.58
N LEU A 28 -2.96 -0.18 -4.90
CA LEU A 28 -3.77 0.52 -3.91
C LEU A 28 -4.73 1.48 -4.62
N PHE A 29 -6.02 1.36 -4.32
CA PHE A 29 -7.05 2.27 -4.79
C PHE A 29 -7.70 2.95 -3.59
N PHE A 30 -7.35 4.22 -3.40
CA PHE A 30 -7.89 5.07 -2.34
C PHE A 30 -9.16 5.76 -2.82
N PHE A 31 -10.25 5.62 -2.08
CA PHE A 31 -11.56 6.17 -2.42
C PHE A 31 -12.29 6.70 -1.18
N SER A 32 -13.31 7.54 -1.39
CA SER A 32 -14.31 7.93 -0.39
C SER A 32 -15.70 7.48 -0.86
N LYS A 33 -16.63 7.18 0.06
CA LYS A 33 -18.01 6.81 -0.30
C LYS A 33 -18.78 7.98 -0.92
N ASP A 34 -18.45 9.21 -0.54
CA ASP A 34 -19.11 10.43 -1.00
C ASP A 34 -18.51 11.02 -2.29
N CYS A 35 -17.54 10.33 -2.90
CA CYS A 35 -16.86 10.72 -4.12
C CYS A 35 -17.57 10.15 -5.37
N ASP A 36 -18.13 11.02 -6.21
CA ASP A 36 -18.85 10.61 -7.42
C ASP A 36 -17.91 10.08 -8.51
N GLU A 37 -16.71 10.65 -8.68
CA GLU A 37 -15.71 10.11 -9.60
C GLU A 37 -15.30 8.68 -9.20
N CYS A 38 -15.19 8.43 -7.90
CA CYS A 38 -14.85 7.12 -7.35
C CYS A 38 -15.91 6.08 -7.69
N LYS A 39 -17.20 6.45 -7.62
CA LYS A 39 -18.32 5.58 -8.01
C LYS A 39 -18.24 5.23 -9.50
N ASN A 40 -17.98 6.22 -10.35
CA ASN A 40 -17.87 5.99 -11.80
C ASN A 40 -16.70 5.06 -12.12
N ILE A 41 -15.51 5.28 -11.53
CA ILE A 41 -14.36 4.40 -11.75
C ILE A 41 -14.64 2.97 -11.26
N LYS A 42 -15.26 2.81 -10.08
CA LYS A 42 -15.62 1.48 -9.54
C LYS A 42 -16.63 0.74 -10.39
N ASN A 43 -17.61 1.43 -10.93
CA ASN A 43 -18.72 0.79 -11.63
C ASN A 43 -18.46 0.60 -13.14
N GLU A 44 -17.72 1.52 -13.76
CA GLU A 44 -17.56 1.54 -15.22
C GLU A 44 -16.19 1.07 -15.69
N PHE A 45 -15.11 1.43 -14.97
CA PHE A 45 -13.74 1.18 -15.42
C PHE A 45 -13.11 -0.06 -14.78
N LEU A 46 -13.11 -0.13 -13.44
CA LEU A 46 -12.44 -1.19 -12.68
C LEU A 46 -12.89 -2.61 -13.05
N PRO A 47 -14.18 -2.91 -13.33
CA PRO A 47 -14.59 -4.27 -13.65
C PRO A 47 -13.91 -4.83 -14.90
N GLU A 48 -13.78 -4.03 -15.96
CA GLU A 48 -13.08 -4.44 -17.17
C GLU A 48 -11.55 -4.47 -16.97
N PHE A 49 -11.00 -3.47 -16.29
CA PHE A 49 -9.57 -3.40 -16.00
C PHE A 49 -9.09 -4.61 -15.19
N LEU A 50 -9.78 -4.93 -14.08
CA LEU A 50 -9.46 -6.07 -13.23
C LEU A 50 -9.63 -7.39 -13.97
N ARG A 51 -10.70 -7.55 -14.77
CA ARG A 51 -10.88 -8.75 -15.62
C ARG A 51 -9.64 -9.03 -16.49
N LYS A 52 -9.02 -7.98 -17.03
CA LYS A 52 -7.86 -8.09 -17.91
C LYS A 52 -6.53 -8.25 -17.17
N TYR A 53 -6.34 -7.53 -16.06
CA TYR A 53 -5.00 -7.35 -15.47
C TYR A 53 -4.81 -7.87 -14.05
N GLN A 54 -5.87 -8.26 -13.31
CA GLN A 54 -5.79 -8.70 -11.90
C GLN A 54 -4.82 -9.86 -11.63
N ARG A 55 -4.38 -10.60 -12.66
CA ARG A 55 -3.38 -11.67 -12.48
C ARG A 55 -1.98 -11.13 -12.19
N HIS A 56 -1.70 -9.87 -12.51
CA HIS A 56 -0.36 -9.26 -12.44
C HIS A 56 -0.08 -8.50 -11.14
N PHE A 57 -1.12 -8.17 -10.37
CA PHE A 57 -1.03 -7.40 -9.12
C PHE A 57 -2.12 -7.84 -8.15
N THR A 58 -1.97 -7.51 -6.88
CA THR A 58 -3.04 -7.63 -5.87
C THR A 58 -3.81 -6.32 -5.84
N PHE A 59 -5.12 -6.35 -6.07
CA PHE A 59 -5.95 -5.14 -5.98
C PHE A 59 -6.41 -4.93 -4.53
N VAL A 60 -6.17 -3.72 -3.98
CA VAL A 60 -6.51 -3.38 -2.60
C VAL A 60 -7.33 -2.08 -2.61
N GLU A 61 -8.55 -2.15 -2.08
CA GLU A 61 -9.42 -0.98 -1.92
C GLU A 61 -9.26 -0.40 -0.52
N LEU A 62 -9.02 0.90 -0.43
CA LEU A 62 -8.78 1.62 0.82
C LEU A 62 -9.72 2.81 0.93
N ASP A 63 -10.67 2.74 1.87
CA ASP A 63 -11.59 3.83 2.16
C ASP A 63 -10.87 4.90 3.00
N VAL A 64 -10.78 6.13 2.51
CA VAL A 64 -10.10 7.24 3.19
C VAL A 64 -10.86 7.78 4.40
N GLU A 65 -12.10 7.34 4.63
CA GLU A 65 -12.81 7.60 5.89
C GLU A 65 -12.19 6.83 7.06
N GLU A 66 -11.43 5.76 6.79
CA GLU A 66 -10.69 5.02 7.81
C GLU A 66 -9.36 5.72 8.12
N PRO A 67 -9.08 6.07 9.40
CA PRO A 67 -7.88 6.84 9.77
C PRO A 67 -6.55 6.22 9.29
N ALA A 68 -6.42 4.90 9.36
CA ALA A 68 -5.21 4.21 8.92
C ALA A 68 -4.97 4.31 7.40
N ASN A 69 -6.05 4.41 6.62
CA ASN A 69 -5.98 4.46 5.16
C ASN A 69 -5.62 5.87 4.69
N ILE A 70 -6.17 6.92 5.32
CA ILE A 70 -5.80 8.29 4.98
C ILE A 70 -4.34 8.57 5.36
N ASP A 71 -3.86 8.07 6.50
CA ASP A 71 -2.44 8.17 6.87
C ASP A 71 -1.54 7.47 5.85
N SER A 72 -1.99 6.31 5.34
CA SER A 72 -1.28 5.58 4.28
C SER A 72 -1.26 6.34 2.96
N LEU A 73 -2.35 7.03 2.59
CA LEU A 73 -2.39 7.88 1.39
C LEU A 73 -1.38 9.02 1.48
N PHE A 74 -1.35 9.74 2.61
CA PHE A 74 -0.39 10.84 2.81
C PHE A 74 1.05 10.34 2.75
N ALA A 75 1.35 9.20 3.38
CA ALA A 75 2.67 8.59 3.29
C ALA A 75 3.06 8.24 1.84
N MET A 76 2.12 7.81 1.01
CA MET A 76 2.37 7.52 -0.40
C MET A 76 2.61 8.80 -1.22
N GLU A 77 1.77 9.82 -1.02
CA GLU A 77 1.88 11.11 -1.70
C GLU A 77 3.20 11.82 -1.38
N ASP A 78 3.60 11.80 -0.11
CA ASP A 78 4.87 12.38 0.35
C ASP A 78 6.08 11.64 -0.26
N ARG A 79 6.00 10.31 -0.37
CA ARG A 79 7.07 9.49 -0.95
C ARG A 79 7.30 9.75 -2.43
N VAL A 80 6.24 10.02 -3.19
CA VAL A 80 6.34 10.29 -4.64
C VAL A 80 6.38 11.79 -4.96
N GLY A 81 6.20 12.65 -3.96
CA GLY A 81 6.30 14.10 -4.09
C GLY A 81 5.13 14.75 -4.80
N VAL A 82 3.89 14.30 -4.54
CA VAL A 82 2.68 14.90 -5.13
C VAL A 82 2.50 16.33 -4.58
N PRO A 83 2.41 17.36 -5.44
CA PRO A 83 2.09 18.72 -5.00
C PRO A 83 0.73 18.80 -4.33
N GLU A 84 0.59 19.59 -3.26
CA GLU A 84 -0.68 19.75 -2.53
C GLU A 84 -1.87 20.12 -3.42
N ALA A 85 -1.64 20.93 -4.47
CA ALA A 85 -2.69 21.34 -5.41
C ALA A 85 -3.22 20.19 -6.29
N ASP A 86 -2.46 19.11 -6.41
CA ASP A 86 -2.77 17.95 -7.25
C ASP A 86 -3.28 16.76 -6.41
N LYS A 87 -3.24 16.84 -5.08
CA LYS A 87 -3.77 15.81 -4.16
C LYS A 87 -5.29 15.77 -4.26
N ASN A 88 -5.82 14.65 -4.75
CA ASN A 88 -7.26 14.41 -4.87
C ASN A 88 -7.56 12.90 -4.90
N TYR A 89 -8.81 12.53 -4.61
CA TYR A 89 -9.31 11.16 -4.78
C TYR A 89 -10.32 11.08 -5.94
N PRO A 90 -10.41 9.94 -6.63
CA PRO A 90 -9.71 8.68 -6.36
C PRO A 90 -8.21 8.73 -6.69
N ALA A 91 -7.39 8.10 -5.85
CA ALA A 91 -5.94 8.01 -6.03
C ALA A 91 -5.50 6.55 -6.19
N VAL A 92 -4.54 6.30 -7.07
CA VAL A 92 -4.03 4.95 -7.37
C VAL A 92 -2.51 4.92 -7.27
N TYR A 93 -1.98 3.96 -6.54
CA TYR A 93 -0.55 3.72 -6.42
C TYR A 93 -0.23 2.24 -6.56
N PHE A 94 0.94 1.93 -7.15
CA PHE A 94 1.47 0.57 -7.16
C PHE A 94 2.62 0.47 -6.14
N MET A 95 2.55 -0.52 -5.26
CA MET A 95 3.59 -0.84 -4.27
C MET A 95 4.13 -2.25 -4.50
N GLY A 96 5.44 -2.42 -4.62
CA GLY A 96 6.08 -3.72 -4.81
C GLY A 96 7.55 -3.57 -5.17
#